data_AF-A0A371EHJ5-F1
#
_entry.id   AF-A0A371EHJ5-F1
#
_cell.length_a   1.000
_cell.length_b   1.000
_cell.length_c   1.000
_cell.angle_alpha   90.00
_cell.angle_beta   90.00
_cell.angle_gamma   90.00
#
_symmetry.space_group_name_H-M   'P 1'
#
loop_
_entity.id
_entity.type
_entity.pdbx_description
1 polymer ?
#
loop_
_entity_poly.entity_id
_entity_poly.type
_entity_poly.pdbx_seq_one_letter_code
_entity_poly.pdbx_strand_id
1 'polypeptide(L)' 'MFEMMSNVFTSKEAWEILKISLEGVNKVKKVRLQTLRGEFESLHTKESKSISDFGNRVMIVVNQMKRYRENMENIRV' A
#
# COMPACT_ATOMS: atom_id res chain seq x y z
N MET A 1 -17.40 4.24 -3.41
CA MET A 1 -17.58 2.91 -4.04
C MET A 1 -19.00 2.41 -3.83
N PHE A 2 -19.44 2.14 -2.59
CA PHE A 2 -20.82 1.69 -2.31
C PHE A 2 -21.92 2.62 -2.86
N GLU A 3 -21.77 3.94 -2.71
CA GLU A 3 -22.70 4.93 -3.31
C GLU A 3 -22.68 4.97 -4.85
N MET A 4 -21.58 4.58 -5.48
CA MET A 4 -21.52 4.47 -6.95
C MET A 4 -22.21 3.19 -7.42
N MET A 5 -22.17 2.13 -6.60
CA MET A 5 -22.84 0.87 -6.89
C MET A 5 -24.34 0.89 -6.61
N SER A 6 -24.82 1.77 -5.72
CA SER A 6 -26.27 1.89 -5.46
C SER A 6 -27.03 2.50 -6.65
N ASN A 7 -26.33 3.07 -7.63
CA ASN A 7 -26.91 3.80 -8.75
C ASN A 7 -26.82 3.05 -10.09
N VAL A 8 -26.34 1.80 -10.10
CA VAL A 8 -26.25 0.99 -11.33
C VAL A 8 -27.37 -0.04 -11.40
N PHE A 9 -27.83 -0.33 -12.62
CA PHE A 9 -29.01 -1.16 -12.86
C PHE A 9 -28.66 -2.62 -13.13
N THR A 10 -27.39 -2.90 -13.45
CA THR A 10 -26.94 -4.25 -13.82
C THR A 10 -25.77 -4.73 -12.96
N SER A 11 -25.72 -6.05 -12.76
CA SER A 11 -24.58 -6.71 -12.10
C SER A 11 -23.26 -6.48 -12.84
N LYS A 12 -23.30 -6.30 -14.17
CA LYS A 12 -22.13 -6.02 -14.99
C LYS A 12 -21.53 -4.65 -14.70
N GLU A 13 -22.36 -3.60 -14.64
CA GLU A 13 -21.88 -2.25 -14.30
C GLU A 13 -21.32 -2.20 -12.88
N ALA A 14 -22.00 -2.88 -11.95
CA ALA A 14 -21.55 -3.06 -10.59
C ALA A 14 -20.15 -3.70 -10.53
N TRP A 15 -19.94 -4.77 -11.29
CA TRP A 15 -18.65 -5.46 -11.39
C TRP A 15 -17.53 -4.58 -11.94
N GLU A 16 -17.80 -3.80 -12.99
CA GLU A 16 -16.79 -2.91 -13.57
C GLU A 16 -16.37 -1.78 -12.60
N ILE A 17 -17.31 -1.22 -11.83
CA ILE A 17 -17.01 -0.24 -10.78
C ILE A 17 -16.08 -0.84 -9.71
N LEU A 18 -16.38 -2.07 -9.25
CA LEU A 18 -15.54 -2.77 -8.29
C LEU A 18 -14.14 -3.00 -8.83
N LYS A 19 -14.04 -3.47 -10.08
CA LYS A 19 -12.77 -3.74 -10.75
C LYS A 19 -11.90 -2.48 -10.86
N ILE A 20 -12.45 -1.38 -11.38
CA ILE A 20 -11.73 -0.10 -11.51
C ILE A 20 -11.24 0.38 -10.13
N SER A 21 -12.10 0.30 -9.12
CA SER A 21 -11.74 0.77 -7.79
C SER A 21 -10.68 -0.12 -7.14
N LEU A 22 -10.73 -1.44 -7.35
CA LEU A 22 -9.69 -2.38 -6.91
C LEU A 22 -8.34 -2.10 -7.57
N GLU A 23 -8.34 -1.83 -8.88
CA GLU A 23 -7.14 -1.39 -9.59
C GLU A 23 -6.57 -0.09 -9.03
N GLY A 24 -7.43 0.88 -8.71
CA GLY A 24 -7.06 2.12 -8.04
C GLY A 24 -6.38 1.88 -6.69
N VAL A 25 -6.96 1.03 -5.84
CA VAL A 25 -6.38 0.61 -4.56
C VAL A 25 -5.01 -0.02 -4.75
N ASN A 26 -4.86 -0.90 -5.74
CA ASN A 26 -3.58 -1.55 -6.05
C ASN A 26 -2.52 -0.55 -6.52
N LYS A 27 -2.89 0.43 -7.35
CA LYS A 27 -1.98 1.51 -7.78
C LYS A 27 -1.48 2.33 -6.58
N VAL A 28 -2.38 2.74 -5.68
CA VAL A 28 -2.00 3.49 -4.47
C VAL A 28 -1.07 2.68 -3.57
N LYS A 29 -1.35 1.39 -3.36
CA LYS A 29 -0.46 0.49 -2.58
C LYS A 29 0.93 0.38 -3.20
N LYS A 30 1.03 0.23 -4.53
CA LYS A 30 2.32 0.20 -5.23
C LYS A 30 3.11 1.50 -5.04
N VAL A 31 2.47 2.66 -5.18
CA VAL A 31 3.11 3.96 -4.96
C VAL A 31 3.63 4.07 -3.52
N ARG A 32 2.83 3.69 -2.52
CA ARG A 32 3.25 3.67 -1.11
C ARG A 32 4.47 2.77 -0.87
N LEU A 33 4.50 1.58 -1.47
CA LEU A 33 5.67 0.68 -1.37
C LEU A 33 6.93 1.27 -2.00
N GLN A 34 6.80 1.96 -3.14
CA GLN A 34 7.94 2.64 -3.77
C GLN A 34 8.47 3.77 -2.90
N THR A 35 7.58 4.57 -2.29
CA THR A 35 7.98 5.59 -1.31
C THR A 35 8.74 4.99 -0.14
N LEU A 36 8.20 3.93 0.47
CA LEU A 36 8.86 3.24 1.60
C LEU A 36 10.23 2.68 1.20
N ARG A 37 10.38 2.19 -0.04
CA ARG A 37 11.67 1.71 -0.55
C ARG A 37 12.70 2.82 -0.61
N GLY A 38 12.31 3.99 -1.12
CA GLY A 38 13.16 5.18 -1.10
C GLY A 38 13.50 5.62 0.34
N GLU A 39 12.54 5.56 1.27
CA GLU A 39 12.79 5.85 2.67
C GLU A 39 13.80 4.88 3.30
N PHE A 40 13.65 3.58 3.04
CA PHE A 40 14.58 2.54 3.49
C PHE A 40 15.98 2.78 2.94
N GLU A 41 16.10 3.01 1.63
CA GLU A 41 17.37 3.32 0.98
C GLU A 41 17.99 4.59 1.59
N SER A 42 17.20 5.61 1.91
CA SER A 42 17.69 6.83 2.58
C SER A 42 18.13 6.63 4.04
N LEU A 43 17.85 5.49 4.68
CA LEU A 43 18.27 5.26 6.06
C LEU A 43 19.80 5.24 6.20
N HIS A 44 20.54 4.82 5.16
CA HIS A 44 22.00 4.79 5.20
C HIS A 44 22.63 6.20 5.13
N THR A 45 21.93 7.20 4.58
CA THR A 45 22.42 8.58 4.49
C THR A 45 22.00 9.45 5.67
N LYS A 46 21.07 8.96 6.50
CA LYS A 46 20.58 9.69 7.67
C LYS A 46 21.44 9.36 8.88
N GLU A 47 22.01 10.40 9.49
CA GLU A 47 22.65 10.25 10.80
C GLU A 47 21.66 9.65 11.80
N SER A 48 22.16 8.69 12.56
CA SER A 48 21.43 8.01 13.63
C SER A 48 22.23 8.17 14.91
N LYS A 49 21.57 8.52 16.01
CA LYS A 49 22.25 8.87 17.28
C LYS A 49 22.87 7.64 17.96
N SER A 50 22.35 6.45 17.66
CA SER A 50 22.81 5.17 18.18
C SER A 50 22.41 4.02 17.24
N ILE A 51 22.98 2.84 17.45
CA ILE A 51 22.58 1.62 16.75
C ILE A 51 21.11 1.28 17.01
N SER A 52 20.64 1.46 18.25
CA SER A 52 19.24 1.25 18.62
C SER A 52 18.29 2.20 17.88
N ASP A 53 18.68 3.46 17.71
CA ASP A 53 17.92 4.45 16.95
C ASP A 53 17.79 4.04 15.47
N PHE A 54 18.90 3.63 14.86
CA PHE A 54 18.89 3.08 13.50
C PHE A 54 18.00 1.84 13.39
N GLY A 55 18.13 0.88 14.31
CA GLY A 55 17.33 -0.34 14.34
C GLY A 55 15.82 -0.08 14.46
N ASN A 56 15.42 0.89 15.28
CA ASN A 56 14.02 1.30 15.40
C ASN A 56 13.48 1.87 14.09
N ARG A 57 14.25 2.71 13.40
CA ARG A 57 13.86 3.29 12.10
C ARG A 57 13.72 2.23 11.02
N VAL A 58 14.65 1.28 10.95
CA VAL A 58 14.56 0.11 10.06
C VAL A 58 13.29 -0.69 10.34
N MET A 59 13.01 -0.99 11.61
CA MET A 59 11.83 -1.76 12.01
C MET A 59 10.53 -1.07 11.58
N ILE A 60 10.43 0.25 11.76
CA ILE A 60 9.26 1.03 11.34
C ILE A 60 9.00 0.88 9.83
N VAL A 61 10.02 1.13 9.00
CA VAL A 61 9.87 1.10 7.53
C VAL A 61 9.54 -0.31 7.05
N VAL A 62 10.23 -1.34 7.56
CA VAL A 62 10.00 -2.74 7.20
C VAL A 62 8.59 -3.19 7.60
N ASN A 63 8.11 -2.83 8.79
CA ASN A 63 6.76 -3.19 9.24
C ASN A 63 5.68 -2.54 8.36
N GLN A 64 5.87 -1.29 7.95
CA GLN A 64 4.97 -0.63 7.00
C GLN A 64 4.97 -1.32 5.63
N MET A 65 6.14 -1.71 5.12
CA MET A 65 6.24 -2.45 3.86
C MET A 65 5.51 -3.80 3.92
N LYS A 66 5.70 -4.58 4.99
CA LYS A 66 5.03 -5.87 5.19
C LYS A 66 3.50 -5.72 5.15
N ARG A 67 2.97 -4.73 5.87
CA ARG A 67 1.53 -4.44 5.90
C ARG A 67 0.96 -4.16 4.51
N TYR A 68 1.68 -3.45 3.64
CA TYR A 68 1.20 -3.19 2.27
C TYR A 68 1.37 -4.41 1.33
N ARG A 69 2.33 -5.30 1.60
CA ARG A 69 2.54 -6.54 0.84
C ARG A 69 1.48 -7.60 1.15
N GLU A 70 1.21 -7.89 2.42
CA GLU A 70 0.16 -8.85 2.86
C GLU A 70 -1.22 -8.45 2.31
N ASN A 71 -1.50 -7.15 2.34
CA ASN A 71 -2.74 -6.60 1.78
C ASN A 71 -2.82 -6.65 0.24
N MET A 72 -1.74 -6.93 -0.49
CA MET A 72 -1.80 -7.21 -1.94
C MET A 72 -2.03 -8.69 -2.23
N GLU A 73 -1.58 -9.59 -1.36
CA GLU A 73 -1.82 -11.03 -1.47
C GLU A 73 -3.31 -11.35 -1.24
N ASN A 74 -3.94 -10.70 -0.26
CA ASN A 74 -5.38 -10.83 0.02
C ASN A 74 -6.30 -10.25 -1.07
N ILE A 75 -5.77 -9.51 -2.06
CA ILE A 75 -6.55 -8.94 -3.17
C ILE A 75 -6.55 -9.85 -4.41
N ARG A 76 -5.66 -10.84 -4.47
CA ARG A 76 -5.66 -11.82 -5.57
C ARG A 76 -6.82 -12.80 -5.34
N VAL A 77 -7.98 -12.50 -5.94
CA VAL A 77 -9.13 -13.41 -6.07
C VAL A 77 -8.87 -14.37 -7.23
#